data_AF-A0A821IKD9-F1
#
_entry.id   AF-A0A821IKD9-F1
#
_cell.length_a   1.000
_cell.length_b   1.000
_cell.length_c   1.000
_cell.angle_alpha   90.00
_cell.angle_beta   90.00
_cell.angle_gamma   90.00
#
_symmetry.space_group_name_H-M   'P 1'
#
loop_
_entity.id
_entity.type
_entity.pdbx_description
1 polymer ?
#
loop_
_entity_poly.entity_id
_entity_poly.type
_entity_poly.pdbx_seq_one_letter_code
_entity_poly.pdbx_strand_id
1 'polypeptide(L)'
;MNTTALNSSLLSKFKTNTSIGEIFNHMMVEQWNSSIMFESYYKPCQPLECTLSVTTRNDVIYIVTAVFWLLSGLIAILRFIVFHGLLALCIYQVYSGDQYG
;
A
#
# COMPACT_ATOMS: atom_id res chain seq x y z
N MET A 1 -28.78 9.92 -34.08
CA MET A 1 -28.36 10.47 -32.79
C MET A 1 -27.31 11.53 -33.07
N ASN A 2 -27.55 12.79 -32.69
CA ASN A 2 -26.63 13.89 -32.95
C ASN A 2 -25.62 13.96 -31.80
N THR A 3 -24.39 13.49 -32.02
CA THR A 3 -23.33 13.51 -31.02
C THR A 3 -22.43 14.73 -31.23
N THR A 4 -22.59 15.74 -30.39
CA THR A 4 -21.74 16.92 -30.40
C THR A 4 -20.34 16.54 -29.91
N ALA A 5 -19.31 16.78 -30.73
CA ALA A 5 -17.92 16.51 -30.35
C ALA A 5 -17.45 17.46 -29.24
N LEU A 6 -16.61 16.95 -28.34
CA LEU A 6 -16.04 17.72 -27.25
C LEU A 6 -15.10 18.80 -27.82
N ASN A 7 -15.40 20.07 -27.56
CA ASN A 7 -14.63 21.20 -28.10
C ASN A 7 -13.56 21.64 -27.08
N SER A 8 -12.30 21.40 -27.40
CA SER A 8 -11.16 21.72 -26.52
C SER A 8 -10.92 23.23 -26.32
N SER A 9 -11.56 24.07 -27.12
CA SER A 9 -11.47 25.54 -27.01
C SER A 9 -12.47 26.13 -26.02
N LEU A 10 -13.38 25.29 -25.50
CA LEU A 10 -14.37 25.70 -24.51
C LEU A 10 -13.70 25.77 -23.13
N LEU A 11 -13.95 26.84 -22.39
CA LEU A 11 -13.38 27.07 -21.06
C LEU A 11 -13.86 25.98 -20.08
N SER A 12 -12.99 25.02 -19.76
CA SER A 12 -13.19 24.05 -18.67
C SER A 12 -12.60 24.59 -17.37
N LYS A 13 -13.25 24.29 -16.25
CA LYS A 13 -12.78 24.66 -14.91
C LYS A 13 -11.48 23.92 -14.57
N PHE A 14 -11.30 22.69 -15.09
CA PHE A 14 -10.11 21.89 -14.87
C PHE A 14 -9.19 21.96 -16.09
N LYS A 15 -8.01 22.54 -15.90
CA LYS A 15 -6.97 22.54 -16.95
C LYS A 15 -6.38 21.14 -17.10
N THR A 16 -5.93 20.77 -18.30
CA THR A 16 -5.30 19.46 -18.59
C THR A 16 -4.08 19.14 -17.69
N ASN A 17 -3.49 20.14 -17.03
CA ASN A 17 -2.37 19.98 -16.10
C ASN A 17 -2.78 19.87 -14.62
N THR A 18 -4.09 19.82 -14.31
CA THR A 18 -4.55 19.60 -12.93
C THR A 18 -4.38 18.14 -12.53
N SER A 19 -3.97 17.90 -11.29
CA SER A 19 -3.82 16.55 -10.77
C SER A 19 -5.21 15.92 -10.58
N ILE A 20 -5.28 14.59 -10.72
CA ILE A 20 -6.53 13.85 -10.48
C ILE A 20 -7.06 14.10 -9.06
N GLY A 21 -6.16 14.25 -8.08
CA GLY A 21 -6.52 14.53 -6.69
C GLY A 21 -7.23 15.86 -6.51
N GLU A 22 -6.78 16.90 -7.21
CA GLU A 22 -7.42 18.22 -7.18
C GLU A 22 -8.82 18.19 -7.82
N ILE A 23 -8.96 17.43 -8.91
CA ILE A 23 -10.25 17.23 -9.61
C ILE A 23 -11.25 16.52 -8.70
N PHE A 24 -10.83 15.47 -7.99
CA PHE A 24 -11.68 14.77 -7.01
C PHE A 24 -12.07 15.65 -5.82
N ASN A 25 -11.17 16.50 -5.33
CA ASN A 25 -11.46 17.41 -4.22
C ASN A 25 -12.60 18.38 -4.58
N HIS A 26 -12.68 18.75 -5.86
CA HIS A 26 -13.76 19.56 -6.40
C HIS A 26 -14.96 18.75 -6.91
N MET A 27 -15.08 17.49 -6.47
CA MET A 27 -16.14 16.53 -6.86
C MET A 27 -16.28 16.37 -8.37
N MET A 28 -15.23 16.67 -9.13
CA MET A 28 -15.21 16.70 -10.59
C MET A 28 -16.30 17.63 -11.19
N VAL A 29 -16.80 18.61 -10.41
CA VAL A 29 -17.86 19.52 -10.86
C VAL A 29 -17.27 20.64 -11.71
N GLU A 30 -17.61 20.65 -13.00
CA GLU A 30 -17.20 21.68 -13.97
C GLU A 30 -17.94 23.01 -13.77
N GLN A 31 -19.27 22.95 -13.54
CA GLN A 31 -20.11 24.12 -13.36
C GLN A 31 -21.18 23.89 -12.29
N TRP A 32 -21.37 24.88 -11.42
CA TRP A 32 -22.44 24.87 -10.44
C TRP A 32 -23.67 25.55 -11.04
N ASN A 33 -24.72 24.79 -11.30
CA ASN A 33 -26.00 25.32 -11.77
C ASN A 33 -27.08 24.97 -10.75
N SER A 34 -27.67 25.99 -10.12
CA SER A 34 -28.70 25.84 -9.09
C SER A 34 -29.99 25.18 -9.61
N SER A 35 -30.20 25.18 -10.93
CA SER A 35 -31.33 24.48 -11.58
C SER A 35 -31.09 22.98 -11.73
N ILE A 36 -29.88 22.49 -11.49
CA ILE A 36 -29.50 21.08 -11.63
C ILE A 36 -29.22 20.50 -10.25
N MET A 37 -30.11 19.61 -9.79
CA MET A 37 -30.03 19.01 -8.47
C MET A 37 -29.33 17.64 -8.56
N PHE A 38 -27.99 17.65 -8.49
CA PHE A 38 -27.16 16.44 -8.60
C PHE A 38 -27.54 15.36 -7.59
N GLU A 39 -27.95 15.73 -6.37
CA GLU A 39 -28.46 14.77 -5.38
C GLU A 39 -29.60 13.91 -5.93
N SER A 40 -30.59 14.52 -6.60
CA SER A 40 -31.75 13.79 -7.13
C SER A 40 -31.36 12.85 -8.27
N TYR A 41 -30.31 13.20 -9.01
CA TYR A 41 -29.80 12.41 -10.12
C TYR A 41 -29.01 11.18 -9.63
N TYR A 42 -28.21 11.33 -8.57
CA TYR A 42 -27.39 10.24 -8.03
C TYR A 42 -28.11 9.38 -6.98
N LYS A 43 -29.15 9.91 -6.30
CA LYS A 43 -29.99 9.17 -5.34
C LYS A 43 -30.50 7.80 -5.82
N PRO A 44 -31.11 7.66 -7.01
CA PRO A 44 -31.60 6.36 -7.47
C PRO A 44 -30.48 5.35 -7.78
N CYS A 45 -29.24 5.82 -7.95
CA CYS A 45 -28.09 4.98 -8.26
C CYS A 45 -27.14 4.82 -7.06
N GLN A 46 -27.54 5.29 -5.88
CA GLN A 46 -26.71 5.16 -4.68
C GLN A 46 -26.69 3.70 -4.23
N PRO A 47 -25.53 3.05 -4.14
CA PRO A 47 -25.44 1.70 -3.61
C PRO A 47 -25.89 1.69 -2.14
N LEU A 48 -26.69 0.69 -1.76
CA LEU A 48 -27.15 0.52 -0.37
C LEU A 48 -25.97 0.30 0.59
N GLU A 49 -24.91 -0.32 0.07
CA GLU A 49 -23.67 -0.63 0.79
C GLU A 49 -22.49 -0.23 -0.10
N CYS A 50 -21.68 0.73 0.38
CA CYS A 50 -20.41 1.07 -0.28
C CYS A 50 -19.38 -0.01 0.06
N THR A 51 -19.30 -1.06 -0.76
CA THR A 51 -18.17 -1.98 -0.67
C THR A 51 -16.99 -1.31 -1.36
N LEU A 52 -16.17 -0.60 -0.58
CA LEU A 52 -14.83 -0.23 -1.05
C LEU A 52 -14.10 -1.56 -1.26
N SER A 53 -14.04 -2.01 -2.51
CA SER A 53 -13.19 -3.12 -2.92
C SER A 53 -11.75 -2.64 -2.83
N VAL A 54 -11.23 -2.59 -1.60
CA VAL A 54 -9.79 -2.49 -1.34
C VAL A 54 -9.22 -3.76 -1.93
N THR A 55 -8.72 -3.64 -3.15
CA THR A 55 -8.00 -4.70 -3.83
C THR A 55 -6.67 -4.85 -3.10
N THR A 56 -6.68 -5.58 -1.97
CA THR A 56 -5.47 -5.96 -1.25
C THR A 56 -4.73 -7.00 -2.09
N ARG A 57 -4.01 -6.49 -3.09
CA ARG A 57 -3.15 -7.29 -3.94
C ARG A 57 -2.05 -7.86 -3.03
N ASN A 58 -2.18 -9.15 -2.72
CA ASN A 58 -1.21 -9.99 -2.01
C ASN A 58 -1.32 -10.07 -0.47
N ASP A 59 -2.48 -9.83 0.14
CA ASP A 59 -2.67 -9.96 1.60
C ASP A 59 -2.25 -11.35 2.13
N VAL A 60 -2.60 -12.42 1.40
CA VAL A 60 -2.22 -13.80 1.73
C VAL A 60 -0.70 -13.98 1.76
N ILE A 61 0.03 -13.40 0.81
CA ILE A 61 1.50 -13.51 0.75
C ILE A 61 2.13 -12.73 1.90
N TYR A 62 1.55 -11.58 2.26
CA TYR A 62 2.00 -10.80 3.40
C TYR A 62 1.87 -11.60 4.71
N ILE A 63 0.72 -12.24 4.93
CA ILE A 63 0.48 -13.07 6.12
C ILE A 63 1.45 -14.27 6.15
N VAL A 64 1.61 -14.99 5.04
CA VAL A 64 2.49 -16.17 4.98
C VAL A 64 3.95 -15.79 5.21
N THR A 65 4.43 -14.75 4.55
CA THR A 65 5.82 -14.30 4.74
C THR A 65 6.06 -13.86 6.18
N ALA A 66 5.14 -13.11 6.78
CA ALA A 66 5.25 -12.69 8.19
C ALA A 66 5.39 -13.89 9.14
N VAL A 67 4.59 -14.95 8.96
CA VAL A 67 4.69 -16.18 9.77
C VAL A 67 6.02 -16.88 9.55
N PHE A 68 6.48 -17.00 8.31
CA PHE A 68 7.79 -17.58 8.00
C PHE A 68 8.94 -16.81 8.63
N TRP A 69 8.88 -15.47 8.61
CA TRP A 69 9.88 -14.61 9.25
C TRP A 69 9.91 -14.80 10.76
N LEU A 70 8.75 -14.89 11.42
CA LEU A 70 8.68 -15.10 12.87
C LEU A 70 9.25 -16.46 13.28
N LEU A 71 8.83 -17.53 12.59
CA LEU A 71 9.29 -18.89 12.89
C LEU A 71 10.78 -19.05 12.57
N SER A 72 11.18 -18.71 11.34
CA SER A 72 12.56 -18.88 10.89
C SER A 72 13.50 -17.93 11.59
N GLY A 73 13.10 -16.68 11.79
CA GLY A 73 13.89 -15.64 12.43
C GLY A 73 14.20 -16.00 13.88
N LEU A 74 13.19 -16.39 14.67
CA LEU A 74 13.41 -16.76 16.07
C LEU A 74 14.40 -17.92 16.22
N ILE A 75 14.24 -18.96 15.39
CA ILE A 75 15.09 -20.16 15.43
C ILE A 75 16.50 -19.83 14.93
N ALA A 76 16.63 -19.05 13.86
CA ALA A 76 17.92 -18.67 13.28
C ALA A 76 18.73 -17.79 14.26
N ILE A 77 18.09 -16.80 14.88
CA ILE A 77 18.76 -15.91 15.85
C ILE A 77 19.23 -16.71 17.06
N LEU A 78 18.38 -17.57 17.62
CA LEU A 78 18.75 -18.40 18.77
C LEU A 78 19.95 -19.32 18.44
N ARG A 79 19.93 -19.98 17.28
CA ARG A 79 21.05 -20.82 16.82
C ARG A 79 22.32 -20.02 16.56
N PHE A 80 22.21 -18.82 16.01
CA PHE A 80 23.35 -17.97 15.71
C PHE A 80 24.08 -17.54 16.99
N ILE A 81 23.34 -17.17 18.03
CA ILE A 81 23.91 -16.81 19.34
C ILE A 81 24.65 -18.00 19.96
N VAL A 82 24.04 -19.19 19.93
CA VAL A 82 24.67 -20.42 20.45
C VAL A 82 25.94 -20.77 19.68
N PHE A 83 25.88 -20.71 18.34
CA PHE A 83 27.03 -20.99 17.49
C PHE A 83 28.19 -20.01 17.73
N HIS A 84 27.88 -18.71 17.82
CA HIS A 84 28.88 -17.69 18.11
C HIS A 84 29.52 -17.87 19.49
N GLY A 85 28.72 -18.21 20.51
CA GLY A 85 29.21 -18.52 21.85
C GLY A 85 30.14 -19.74 21.88
N LEU A 86 29.76 -20.82 21.19
CA LEU A 86 30.60 -22.03 21.06
C LEU A 86 31.90 -21.75 20.32
N LEU A 87 31.87 -20.99 19.23
CA LEU A 87 33.07 -20.62 18.48
C LEU A 87 34.05 -19.82 19.35
N ALA A 88 33.54 -18.84 20.10
CA ALA A 88 34.35 -18.03 21.01
C ALA A 88 35.00 -18.86 22.12
N LEU A 89 34.25 -19.81 22.71
CA LEU A 89 34.79 -20.75 23.70
C LEU A 89 35.86 -21.67 23.11
N CYS A 90 35.64 -22.21 21.92
CA CYS A 90 36.64 -23.04 21.24
C CYS A 90 37.92 -22.27 20.95
N ILE A 91 37.83 -21.04 20.45
CA ILE A 91 38.99 -20.18 20.20
C ILE A 91 39.73 -19.88 21.52
N TYR A 92 39.00 -19.63 22.60
CA TYR A 92 39.60 -19.41 23.92
C TYR A 92 40.35 -20.63 24.45
N GLN A 93 39.78 -21.85 24.31
CA GLN A 93 40.44 -23.09 24.72
C GLN A 93 41.71 -23.37 23.90
N VAL A 94 41.68 -23.12 22.59
CA VAL A 94 42.87 -23.25 21.72
C VAL A 94 43.95 -22.25 22.15
N TYR A 95 43.59 -20.98 22.31
CA TYR A 95 44.52 -19.94 22.77
C TYR A 95 45.12 -20.24 24.16
N SER A 96 44.31 -20.82 25.05
CA SER A 96 44.76 -21.25 26.38
C SER A 96 45.73 -22.43 26.26
N GLY A 97 45.44 -23.42 25.41
CA GLY A 97 46.32 -24.57 25.17
C GLY A 97 47.72 -24.21 24.65
N ASP A 98 47.81 -23.18 23.80
CA ASP A 98 49.10 -22.68 23.27
C ASP A 98 49.96 -21.94 24.32
N GLN A 99 49.40 -21.55 25.48
CA GLN A 99 50.13 -20.83 26.53
C GLN A 99 50.76 -21.76 27.60
N TYR A 100 50.44 -23.07 27.60
CA TYR A 100 50.98 -24.04 28.58
C TYR A 100 51.84 -25.15 27.94
N GLY A 101 52.21 -25.01 26.66
CA GLY A 101 53.07 -25.92 25.89
C GLY A 101 54.48 -25.38 25.70
#